data_AF-A0A2W5N0R2-F1
#
_entry.id   AF-A0A2W5N0R2-F1
#
_cell.length_a   1.000
_cell.length_b   1.000
_cell.length_c   1.000
_cell.angle_alpha   90.00
_cell.angle_beta   90.00
_cell.angle_gamma   90.00
#
_symmetry.space_group_name_H-M   'P 1'
#
loop_
_entity.id
_entity.type
_entity.pdbx_description
1 polymer ?
#
loop_
_entity_poly.entity_id
_entity_poly.type
_entity_poly.pdbx_seq_one_letter_code
_entity_poly.pdbx_strand_id
1 'polypeptide(L)'
;MVITDLTGTSAGAGGMSWAALRALANGSTSFHAELFSANDRMTGSAYADTFKAGGGADYLVMGAGDDTAWGEGGNDTLDGGSGDDYLWGGAGNDTLQGGAGADTLDGGTGADYLSGGSGDDTYHVDHASDVVAEPTPLKGGVTSGTDTVIASIGHTLAARVENLTLTGPATMGFGNTLANVLDASGLDHGATLAGGGGADTLVRSAWDDTLAAAASMIELGAADDGGAVDSLRGGAGNDFYIIGQEDRVFESAGGGTDTVMVFAAGTYILPSHVENAFVNPDKIVGCSIIGNGLDNNIIIDLMYECSIYFYGGSGNDYLLAEVDSSGTLSGGSGDDILSIFYTGDIVLRGGSGADTYEIACSDGKVVIDGFEGAGVAGGDVLDLRDSKTEWTFMGTTIPTDSIGNIWLEEGAGGETLLNFGSEWDVGLSDMYRDIVIRDGATKASDYTADDFNPGVRPGASSVRRREAPRGWRTEDAVRSHARIARDPRKTSRGINGCSVAAVFGRARVPGTARGRAPGPSSRGSWGTAYGPAASSASGWALRGGSR
;
A
#
# COMPACT_ATOMS: atom_id res chain seq x y z
N MET A 1 54.69 7.65 21.12
CA MET A 1 53.92 6.65 21.89
C MET A 1 54.29 6.74 23.36
N VAL A 2 53.38 7.24 24.20
CA VAL A 2 53.43 7.01 25.65
C VAL A 2 52.71 5.68 25.87
N ILE A 3 53.44 4.65 26.27
CA ILE A 3 52.86 3.36 26.67
C ILE A 3 52.46 3.51 28.15
N THR A 4 51.18 3.73 28.43
CA THR A 4 50.65 3.92 29.80
C THR A 4 50.05 2.69 30.45
N ASP A 5 50.26 1.48 29.91
CA ASP A 5 50.19 0.31 30.78
C ASP A 5 51.06 -0.85 30.27
N LEU A 6 51.98 -1.26 31.13
CA LEU A 6 52.78 -2.47 31.00
C LEU A 6 52.74 -3.17 32.36
N THR A 7 51.53 -3.38 32.88
CA THR A 7 51.32 -4.10 34.15
C THR A 7 50.56 -5.41 33.99
N GLY A 8 50.92 -6.19 32.97
CA GLY A 8 50.70 -7.63 32.98
C GLY A 8 51.75 -8.36 33.84
N THR A 9 51.76 -8.18 35.17
CA THR A 9 52.56 -9.03 36.06
C THR A 9 51.85 -10.36 36.30
N SER A 10 51.93 -11.28 35.36
CA SER A 10 52.11 -12.70 35.66
C SER A 10 52.56 -13.42 34.40
N ALA A 11 53.60 -14.24 34.55
CA ALA A 11 54.05 -15.15 33.53
C ALA A 11 52.89 -16.10 33.15
N GLY A 12 52.16 -15.75 32.08
CA GLY A 12 50.97 -16.46 31.66
C GLY A 12 50.05 -15.74 30.65
N ALA A 13 50.16 -14.42 30.44
CA ALA A 13 49.25 -13.70 29.55
C ALA A 13 49.96 -12.65 28.67
N GLY A 14 49.70 -12.72 27.36
CA GLY A 14 49.39 -11.56 26.50
C GLY A 14 50.39 -10.41 26.34
N GLY A 15 51.69 -10.61 26.56
CA GLY A 15 52.68 -9.59 26.20
C GLY A 15 52.87 -9.50 24.68
N MET A 16 52.88 -8.26 24.14
CA MET A 16 53.12 -7.93 22.73
C MET A 16 54.13 -8.87 22.06
N SER A 17 53.76 -9.45 20.90
CA SER A 17 54.65 -10.37 20.19
C SER A 17 55.93 -9.64 19.76
N TRP A 18 57.05 -10.37 19.71
CA TRP A 18 58.36 -9.84 19.30
C TRP A 18 58.36 -9.26 17.86
N ALA A 19 57.30 -9.49 17.08
CA ALA A 19 57.06 -8.87 15.78
C ALA A 19 56.59 -7.39 15.89
N ALA A 20 55.77 -7.06 16.89
CA ALA A 20 55.28 -5.69 17.15
C ALA A 20 56.43 -4.73 17.53
N LEU A 21 57.41 -5.23 18.28
CA LEU A 21 58.63 -4.48 18.61
C LEU A 21 59.55 -4.26 17.38
N ARG A 22 59.41 -5.09 16.34
CA ARG A 22 60.23 -5.06 15.11
C ARG A 22 59.69 -4.10 14.05
N ALA A 23 58.37 -3.90 13.99
CA ALA A 23 57.72 -2.91 13.12
C ALA A 23 58.14 -1.47 13.49
N LEU A 24 58.22 -1.17 14.80
CA LEU A 24 58.68 0.12 15.34
C LEU A 24 60.15 0.44 14.99
N ALA A 25 60.97 -0.59 14.75
CA ALA A 25 62.41 -0.45 14.49
C ALA A 25 62.76 -0.25 13.00
N ASN A 26 61.83 -0.53 12.08
CA ASN A 26 62.11 -0.56 10.64
C ASN A 26 61.48 0.59 9.84
N GLY A 27 60.84 1.58 10.49
CA GLY A 27 60.18 2.67 9.78
C GLY A 27 58.95 2.24 8.98
N SER A 28 58.30 1.15 9.39
CA SER A 28 57.00 0.76 8.84
C SER A 28 55.97 1.82 9.18
N THR A 29 55.24 2.29 8.17
CA THR A 29 54.20 3.32 8.25
C THR A 29 52.82 2.75 8.53
N SER A 30 52.73 1.47 8.90
CA SER A 30 51.48 0.80 9.28
C SER A 30 51.75 -0.14 10.46
N PHE A 31 50.87 -0.13 11.46
CA PHE A 31 50.91 -0.99 12.62
C PHE A 31 49.90 -2.14 12.45
N HIS A 32 50.41 -3.38 12.56
CA HIS A 32 49.60 -4.60 12.48
C HIS A 32 49.73 -5.42 13.76
N ALA A 33 48.60 -5.81 14.35
CA ALA A 33 48.55 -6.65 15.55
C ALA A 33 47.35 -7.61 15.48
N GLU A 34 47.59 -8.85 15.91
CA GLU A 34 46.58 -9.89 16.13
C GLU A 34 46.69 -10.33 17.60
N LEU A 35 45.59 -10.22 18.34
CA LEU A 35 45.50 -10.51 19.78
C LEU A 35 44.57 -11.70 20.05
N PHE A 36 44.56 -12.23 21.29
CA PHE A 36 43.86 -13.49 21.63
C PHE A 36 43.00 -13.35 22.89
N SER A 37 41.71 -13.73 22.77
CA SER A 37 40.72 -14.13 23.81
C SER A 37 40.65 -13.34 25.14
N ALA A 38 41.24 -12.15 25.25
CA ALA A 38 41.25 -11.33 26.44
C ALA A 38 40.81 -9.91 26.10
N ASN A 39 40.37 -9.15 27.11
CA ASN A 39 40.03 -7.74 26.91
C ASN A 39 41.28 -6.92 26.65
N ASP A 40 41.38 -6.35 25.46
CA ASP A 40 42.54 -5.63 24.96
C ASP A 40 42.27 -4.13 24.83
N ARG A 41 43.34 -3.35 24.97
CA ARG A 41 43.31 -1.89 24.74
C ARG A 41 44.40 -1.51 23.77
N MET A 42 44.01 -0.94 22.64
CA MET A 42 44.92 -0.59 21.55
C MET A 42 44.78 0.88 21.17
N THR A 43 45.85 1.45 20.65
CA THR A 43 45.85 2.79 20.07
C THR A 43 46.75 2.79 18.85
N GLY A 44 46.18 3.16 17.71
CA GLY A 44 46.89 3.31 16.44
C GLY A 44 47.68 4.60 16.37
N SER A 45 48.12 4.89 15.16
CA SER A 45 49.10 5.90 14.81
C SER A 45 48.43 7.06 14.09
N ALA A 46 49.15 7.70 13.16
CA ALA A 46 48.60 8.75 12.30
C ALA A 46 48.68 8.35 10.82
N TYR A 47 48.76 7.04 10.58
CA TYR A 47 48.85 6.39 9.29
C TYR A 47 47.91 5.19 9.29
N ALA A 48 47.58 4.69 8.10
CA ALA A 48 46.77 3.49 7.91
C ALA A 48 47.28 2.29 8.73
N ASP A 49 46.46 1.84 9.67
CA ASP A 49 46.69 0.77 10.62
C ASP A 49 45.71 -0.40 10.40
N THR A 50 46.05 -1.57 10.96
CA THR A 50 45.26 -2.79 10.75
C THR A 50 45.28 -3.66 12.01
N PHE A 51 44.19 -3.69 12.78
CA PHE A 51 44.09 -4.46 14.03
C PHE A 51 43.01 -5.52 14.01
N LYS A 52 43.34 -6.67 14.61
CA LYS A 52 42.38 -7.70 15.01
C LYS A 52 42.49 -7.93 16.51
N ALA A 53 41.41 -7.68 17.24
CA ALA A 53 41.38 -7.72 18.69
C ALA A 53 41.16 -9.14 19.23
N GLY A 54 40.32 -9.93 18.55
CA GLY A 54 40.16 -11.34 18.85
C GLY A 54 38.95 -11.60 19.73
N GLY A 55 39.02 -12.56 20.65
CA GLY A 55 37.97 -12.66 21.65
C GLY A 55 38.23 -11.68 22.78
N GLY A 56 37.21 -11.15 23.45
CA GLY A 56 37.39 -10.17 24.52
C GLY A 56 36.35 -9.08 24.46
N ALA A 57 36.30 -8.22 25.47
CA ALA A 57 35.64 -6.92 25.33
C ALA A 57 36.73 -5.87 25.15
N ASP A 58 36.92 -5.44 23.92
CA ASP A 58 38.11 -4.74 23.46
C ASP A 58 37.86 -3.25 23.26
N TYR A 59 38.92 -2.45 23.36
CA TYR A 59 38.87 -1.01 23.18
C TYR A 59 39.98 -0.55 22.21
N LEU A 60 39.59 -0.22 20.99
CA LEU A 60 40.46 0.16 19.89
C LEU A 60 40.22 1.63 19.53
N VAL A 61 41.30 2.38 19.36
CA VAL A 61 41.29 3.76 18.86
C VAL A 61 42.33 3.86 17.75
N MET A 62 41.95 4.02 16.50
CA MET A 62 42.87 3.90 15.36
C MET A 62 43.63 5.20 15.08
N GLY A 63 42.97 6.34 15.22
CA GLY A 63 43.63 7.64 15.26
C GLY A 63 43.45 8.39 13.95
N ALA A 64 44.51 8.52 13.15
CA ALA A 64 44.39 9.13 11.83
C ALA A 64 44.96 8.19 10.76
N GLY A 65 44.47 8.31 9.53
CA GLY A 65 44.78 7.39 8.45
C GLY A 65 43.56 6.55 8.10
N ASP A 66 43.62 5.86 6.96
CA ASP A 66 42.55 4.96 6.53
C ASP A 66 42.77 3.60 7.20
N ASP A 67 42.04 3.34 8.28
CA ASP A 67 42.32 2.25 9.19
C ASP A 67 41.40 1.04 8.97
N THR A 68 41.83 -0.13 9.45
CA THR A 68 41.00 -1.34 9.42
C THR A 68 41.00 -2.03 10.79
N ALA A 69 39.81 -2.23 11.34
CA ALA A 69 39.57 -2.78 12.67
C ALA A 69 38.66 -3.99 12.62
N TRP A 70 39.03 -5.05 13.34
CA TRP A 70 38.15 -6.19 13.65
C TRP A 70 38.13 -6.42 15.16
N GLY A 71 36.96 -6.29 15.79
CA GLY A 71 36.72 -6.70 17.17
C GLY A 71 36.76 -8.22 17.31
N GLU A 72 36.07 -8.92 16.41
CA GLU A 72 35.83 -10.36 16.36
C GLU A 72 34.82 -10.87 17.39
N GLY A 73 35.14 -11.01 18.67
CA GLY A 73 34.27 -11.71 19.60
C GLY A 73 34.21 -11.13 21.00
N GLY A 74 33.12 -10.43 21.30
CA GLY A 74 32.69 -9.97 22.60
C GLY A 74 32.06 -8.60 22.45
N ASN A 75 32.15 -7.74 23.46
CA ASN A 75 31.50 -6.42 23.39
C ASN A 75 32.58 -5.36 23.24
N ASP A 76 32.80 -4.94 22.02
CA ASP A 76 33.94 -4.14 21.61
C ASP A 76 33.58 -2.67 21.45
N THR A 77 34.58 -1.80 21.60
CA THR A 77 34.48 -0.38 21.32
C THR A 77 35.57 -0.02 20.33
N LEU A 78 35.18 0.36 19.12
CA LEU A 78 36.08 0.71 18.03
C LEU A 78 35.87 2.20 17.68
N ASP A 79 36.93 3.00 17.71
CA ASP A 79 36.96 4.40 17.24
C ASP A 79 37.98 4.50 16.09
N GLY A 80 37.51 4.74 14.87
CA GLY A 80 38.35 4.90 13.67
C GLY A 80 39.18 6.17 13.76
N GLY A 81 38.51 7.31 13.90
CA GLY A 81 39.13 8.60 14.16
C GLY A 81 39.04 9.53 12.97
N SER A 82 40.07 9.59 12.13
CA SER A 82 40.03 10.43 10.92
C SER A 82 40.71 9.75 9.74
N GLY A 83 40.11 9.80 8.56
CA GLY A 83 40.47 8.96 7.43
C GLY A 83 39.27 8.09 7.07
N ASP A 84 39.37 7.35 5.97
CA ASP A 84 38.29 6.48 5.52
C ASP A 84 38.47 5.09 6.17
N ASP A 85 37.72 4.80 7.23
CA ASP A 85 37.94 3.64 8.09
C ASP A 85 37.00 2.46 7.78
N TYR A 86 37.51 1.23 7.96
CA TYR A 86 36.69 0.01 7.96
C TYR A 86 36.65 -0.61 9.36
N LEU A 87 35.48 -0.64 9.99
CA LEU A 87 35.28 -1.14 11.34
C LEU A 87 34.31 -2.32 11.34
N TRP A 88 34.76 -3.48 11.84
CA TRP A 88 33.93 -4.66 12.04
C TRP A 88 33.89 -5.05 13.51
N GLY A 89 32.72 -5.03 14.14
CA GLY A 89 32.50 -5.43 15.54
C GLY A 89 32.69 -6.93 15.72
N GLY A 90 31.84 -7.72 15.06
CA GLY A 90 31.95 -9.17 15.02
C GLY A 90 30.80 -9.82 15.78
N ALA A 91 31.07 -10.45 16.91
CA ALA A 91 30.06 -11.15 17.69
C ALA A 91 29.93 -10.58 19.09
N GLY A 92 28.78 -9.98 19.41
CA GLY A 92 28.45 -9.41 20.71
C GLY A 92 27.83 -8.03 20.51
N ASN A 93 27.74 -7.23 21.57
CA ASN A 93 27.12 -5.91 21.46
C ASN A 93 28.22 -4.84 21.40
N ASP A 94 28.45 -4.34 20.20
CA ASP A 94 29.59 -3.50 19.87
C ASP A 94 29.21 -2.02 19.76
N THR A 95 30.22 -1.17 19.92
CA THR A 95 30.11 0.28 19.74
C THR A 95 31.15 0.73 18.74
N LEU A 96 30.72 1.09 17.54
CA LEU A 96 31.58 1.53 16.45
C LEU A 96 31.39 3.03 16.23
N GLN A 97 32.51 3.75 16.20
CA GLN A 97 32.58 5.16 15.85
C GLN A 97 33.54 5.33 14.67
N GLY A 98 33.04 5.75 13.50
CA GLY A 98 33.85 6.03 12.31
C GLY A 98 34.75 7.24 12.56
N GLY A 99 34.16 8.40 12.77
CA GLY A 99 34.86 9.64 13.03
C GLY A 99 34.71 10.62 11.88
N ALA A 100 35.79 10.89 11.16
CA ALA A 100 35.80 11.85 10.06
C ALA A 100 36.41 11.24 8.81
N GLY A 101 35.66 11.14 7.73
CA GLY A 101 36.03 10.40 6.53
C GLY A 101 34.81 9.63 6.04
N ALA A 102 34.96 8.89 4.95
CA ALA A 102 33.93 7.98 4.47
C ALA A 102 34.14 6.60 5.11
N ASP A 103 33.43 6.33 6.19
CA ASP A 103 33.65 5.15 7.01
C ASP A 103 32.68 4.01 6.65
N THR A 104 33.12 2.76 6.82
CA THR A 104 32.28 1.55 6.73
C THR A 104 32.20 0.88 8.09
N LEU A 105 30.99 0.81 8.65
CA LEU A 105 30.72 0.26 9.98
C LEU A 105 29.83 -0.98 9.85
N ASP A 106 30.33 -2.12 10.30
CA ASP A 106 29.61 -3.39 10.36
C ASP A 106 29.68 -3.94 11.79
N GLY A 107 28.57 -3.89 12.52
CA GLY A 107 28.50 -4.43 13.88
C GLY A 107 28.66 -5.96 13.93
N GLY A 108 28.32 -6.65 12.84
CA GLY A 108 28.17 -8.10 12.85
C GLY A 108 26.97 -8.53 13.68
N THR A 109 27.08 -9.66 14.38
CA THR A 109 25.95 -10.20 15.14
C THR A 109 25.86 -9.57 16.52
N GLY A 110 24.70 -9.03 16.87
CA GLY A 110 24.39 -8.60 18.22
C GLY A 110 23.56 -7.34 18.21
N ALA A 111 23.52 -6.59 19.31
CA ALA A 111 22.82 -5.31 19.34
C ALA A 111 23.85 -4.20 19.37
N ASP A 112 24.10 -3.61 18.20
CA ASP A 112 25.24 -2.73 17.99
C ASP A 112 24.87 -1.25 17.95
N TYR A 113 25.82 -0.40 18.29
CA TYR A 113 25.72 1.05 18.12
C TYR A 113 26.73 1.50 17.07
N LEU A 114 26.24 2.02 15.96
CA LEU A 114 27.06 2.43 14.81
C LEU A 114 26.93 3.94 14.61
N SER A 115 28.04 4.66 14.69
CA SER A 115 28.07 6.12 14.50
C SER A 115 29.19 6.53 13.55
N GLY A 116 28.84 6.93 12.34
CA GLY A 116 29.72 7.30 11.24
C GLY A 116 30.40 8.63 11.53
N GLY A 117 29.67 9.74 11.60
CA GLY A 117 30.23 11.00 12.06
C GLY A 117 30.23 12.06 10.97
N SER A 118 31.36 12.35 10.33
CA SER A 118 31.38 13.32 9.23
C SER A 118 31.97 12.71 7.98
N GLY A 119 31.27 12.80 6.86
CA GLY A 119 31.65 12.18 5.61
C GLY A 119 30.49 11.34 5.10
N ASP A 120 30.70 10.59 4.02
CA ASP A 120 29.68 9.73 3.43
C ASP A 120 29.86 8.31 3.99
N ASP A 121 29.10 7.98 5.03
CA ASP A 121 29.31 6.74 5.80
C ASP A 121 28.41 5.60 5.32
N THR A 122 28.87 4.36 5.50
CA THR A 122 28.13 3.13 5.19
C THR A 122 27.95 2.26 6.42
N TYR A 123 26.72 1.90 6.73
CA TYR A 123 26.33 1.10 7.88
C TYR A 123 25.76 -0.25 7.45
N HIS A 124 26.25 -1.35 8.00
CA HIS A 124 25.65 -2.66 7.86
C HIS A 124 24.76 -2.97 9.06
N VAL A 125 23.48 -3.24 8.80
CA VAL A 125 22.48 -3.57 9.82
C VAL A 125 21.93 -4.97 9.56
N ASP A 126 22.15 -5.88 10.50
CA ASP A 126 21.67 -7.26 10.39
C ASP A 126 20.81 -7.72 11.57
N HIS A 127 20.72 -6.89 12.62
CA HIS A 127 19.99 -7.21 13.82
C HIS A 127 19.02 -6.10 14.24
N ALA A 128 17.84 -6.49 14.74
CA ALA A 128 16.72 -5.57 14.95
C ALA A 128 16.95 -4.54 16.07
N SER A 129 17.98 -4.75 16.89
CA SER A 129 18.36 -3.84 17.98
C SER A 129 19.55 -2.96 17.63
N ASP A 130 20.05 -3.01 16.39
CA ASP A 130 21.13 -2.14 15.94
C ASP A 130 20.65 -0.69 15.89
N VAL A 131 21.52 0.23 16.25
CA VAL A 131 21.26 1.66 16.29
C VAL A 131 22.27 2.38 15.40
N VAL A 132 21.78 2.93 14.29
CA VAL A 132 22.53 3.85 13.43
C VAL A 132 22.35 5.27 13.96
N ALA A 133 23.44 6.04 14.06
CA ALA A 133 23.41 7.37 14.64
C ALA A 133 24.36 8.37 13.97
N GLU A 134 23.78 9.47 13.49
CA GLU A 134 24.48 10.68 13.04
C GLU A 134 24.41 11.81 14.08
N PRO A 135 25.40 11.92 15.00
CA PRO A 135 25.35 12.86 16.13
C PRO A 135 25.56 14.31 15.70
N THR A 136 25.03 15.26 16.49
CA THR A 136 25.29 16.70 16.33
C THR A 136 25.89 17.30 17.60
N PRO A 137 26.95 18.12 17.51
CA PRO A 137 27.73 18.43 16.30
C PRO A 137 28.49 17.21 15.79
N LEU A 138 28.71 17.13 14.47
CA LEU A 138 29.52 16.07 13.86
C LEU A 138 30.95 16.16 14.43
N LYS A 139 31.53 15.02 14.83
CA LYS A 139 32.94 14.92 15.20
C LYS A 139 33.76 15.25 13.93
N GLY A 140 34.84 16.02 14.04
CA GLY A 140 35.69 16.36 12.87
C GLY A 140 35.43 17.69 12.15
N GLY A 141 34.29 18.36 12.38
CA GLY A 141 34.07 19.75 11.94
C GLY A 141 33.89 19.97 10.43
N VAL A 142 33.61 18.91 9.67
CA VAL A 142 33.27 18.93 8.24
C VAL A 142 31.74 18.96 8.06
N THR A 143 31.27 19.25 6.84
CA THR A 143 29.86 19.21 6.41
C THR A 143 29.23 17.82 6.61
N SER A 144 27.90 17.75 6.78
CA SER A 144 27.14 16.49 6.69
C SER A 144 27.37 15.83 5.34
N GLY A 145 27.65 14.53 5.31
CA GLY A 145 27.72 13.75 4.07
C GLY A 145 26.36 13.17 3.68
N THR A 146 26.40 12.20 2.79
CA THR A 146 25.26 11.40 2.32
C THR A 146 25.46 9.95 2.77
N ASP A 147 24.72 9.55 3.79
CA ASP A 147 24.97 8.32 4.51
C ASP A 147 24.08 7.17 4.00
N THR A 148 24.60 5.95 4.06
CA THR A 148 23.96 4.76 3.49
C THR A 148 23.84 3.64 4.51
N VAL A 149 22.63 3.11 4.68
CA VAL A 149 22.40 1.86 5.42
C VAL A 149 22.19 0.71 4.44
N ILE A 150 22.96 -0.36 4.60
CA ILE A 150 22.74 -1.66 3.95
C ILE A 150 22.14 -2.60 5.00
N ALA A 151 20.86 -2.91 4.85
CA ALA A 151 20.12 -3.72 5.82
C ALA A 151 19.77 -5.11 5.26
N SER A 152 20.03 -6.16 6.04
CA SER A 152 19.55 -7.53 5.73
C SER A 152 18.25 -7.90 6.45
N ILE A 153 17.71 -6.95 7.22
CA ILE A 153 16.42 -7.03 7.93
C ILE A 153 15.58 -5.79 7.62
N GLY A 154 14.35 -5.74 8.12
CA GLY A 154 13.54 -4.52 8.03
C GLY A 154 14.16 -3.37 8.82
N HIS A 155 14.22 -2.17 8.22
CA HIS A 155 14.89 -1.01 8.83
C HIS A 155 14.17 0.32 8.58
N THR A 156 14.27 1.23 9.54
CA THR A 156 13.83 2.63 9.42
C THR A 156 15.04 3.53 9.56
N LEU A 157 15.31 4.38 8.57
CA LEU A 157 16.45 5.29 8.59
C LEU A 157 16.42 6.21 9.81
N ALA A 158 17.55 6.29 10.51
CA ALA A 158 17.77 7.29 11.54
C ALA A 158 17.77 8.70 10.93
N ALA A 159 17.55 9.73 11.74
CA ALA A 159 17.64 11.11 11.25
C ALA A 159 19.05 11.41 10.72
N ARG A 160 19.14 12.20 9.63
CA ARG A 160 20.39 12.55 8.91
C ARG A 160 21.03 11.41 8.10
N VAL A 161 20.27 10.35 7.83
CA VAL A 161 20.71 9.31 6.89
C VAL A 161 19.84 9.36 5.63
N GLU A 162 20.45 9.31 4.46
CA GLU A 162 19.78 9.56 3.19
C GLU A 162 19.39 8.27 2.46
N ASN A 163 20.25 7.25 2.48
CA ASN A 163 20.09 6.07 1.63
C ASN A 163 19.82 4.79 2.44
N LEU A 164 18.90 3.95 1.96
CA LEU A 164 18.68 2.59 2.44
C LEU A 164 18.78 1.61 1.27
N THR A 165 19.59 0.58 1.41
CA THR A 165 19.61 -0.59 0.52
C THR A 165 19.16 -1.82 1.30
N LEU A 166 18.08 -2.46 0.85
CA LEU A 166 17.62 -3.73 1.42
C LEU A 166 18.28 -4.92 0.69
N THR A 167 18.71 -5.90 1.47
CA THR A 167 19.37 -7.11 0.99
C THR A 167 18.85 -8.36 1.72
N GLY A 168 19.24 -9.54 1.24
CA GLY A 168 18.97 -10.78 1.95
C GLY A 168 17.47 -11.00 2.22
N PRO A 169 17.06 -11.34 3.45
CA PRO A 169 15.66 -11.60 3.80
C PRO A 169 14.85 -10.35 4.22
N ALA A 170 15.36 -9.13 4.02
CA ALA A 170 14.67 -7.90 4.41
C ALA A 170 13.36 -7.72 3.63
N THR A 171 12.26 -7.47 4.34
CA THR A 171 10.93 -7.31 3.71
C THR A 171 10.36 -5.89 3.74
N MET A 172 10.99 -4.98 4.49
CA MET A 172 10.45 -3.62 4.71
C MET A 172 11.56 -2.59 4.86
N GLY A 173 11.38 -1.39 4.30
CA GLY A 173 12.31 -0.27 4.43
C GLY A 173 11.55 1.05 4.57
N PHE A 174 11.93 1.86 5.54
CA PHE A 174 11.30 3.15 5.81
C PHE A 174 12.35 4.25 5.83
N GLY A 175 12.13 5.36 5.13
CA GLY A 175 12.97 6.54 5.25
C GLY A 175 12.59 7.43 6.45
N ASN A 176 13.05 8.67 6.42
CA ASN A 176 12.92 9.66 7.48
C ASN A 176 12.28 10.95 6.92
N THR A 177 12.68 12.13 7.38
CA THR A 177 12.12 13.42 6.93
C THR A 177 12.99 14.13 5.88
N LEU A 178 13.96 13.43 5.30
CA LEU A 178 14.89 13.93 4.29
C LEU A 178 14.49 13.40 2.92
N ALA A 179 15.13 13.91 1.87
CA ALA A 179 15.03 13.30 0.56
C ALA A 179 15.82 11.98 0.54
N ASN A 180 15.12 10.86 0.70
CA ASN A 180 15.69 9.54 0.83
C ASN A 180 15.75 8.78 -0.49
N VAL A 181 16.76 7.93 -0.64
CA VAL A 181 16.81 6.90 -1.70
C VAL A 181 16.68 5.54 -1.05
N LEU A 182 15.56 4.86 -1.31
CA LEU A 182 15.26 3.54 -0.79
C LEU A 182 15.34 2.53 -1.95
N ASP A 183 16.32 1.64 -1.91
CA ASP A 183 16.57 0.63 -2.95
C ASP A 183 16.35 -0.78 -2.40
N ALA A 184 15.46 -1.53 -3.04
CA ALA A 184 15.24 -2.94 -2.79
C ALA A 184 15.26 -3.77 -4.09
N SER A 185 15.85 -3.22 -5.15
CA SER A 185 15.95 -3.87 -6.46
C SER A 185 16.80 -5.15 -6.46
N GLY A 186 17.64 -5.33 -5.43
CA GLY A 186 18.45 -6.53 -5.22
C GLY A 186 17.72 -7.72 -4.59
N LEU A 187 16.46 -7.58 -4.17
CA LEU A 187 15.70 -8.66 -3.53
C LEU A 187 15.12 -9.66 -4.55
N ASP A 188 15.04 -10.92 -4.13
CA ASP A 188 14.42 -12.02 -4.90
C ASP A 188 12.97 -12.30 -4.51
N HIS A 189 12.34 -11.36 -3.81
CA HIS A 189 10.96 -11.40 -3.34
C HIS A 189 10.38 -9.99 -3.19
N GLY A 190 9.06 -9.91 -3.09
CA GLY A 190 8.35 -8.65 -2.89
C GLY A 190 8.57 -8.05 -1.50
N ALA A 191 8.55 -6.74 -1.40
CA ALA A 191 8.72 -6.02 -0.14
C ALA A 191 8.10 -4.61 -0.15
N THR A 192 8.07 -4.00 1.03
CA THR A 192 7.38 -2.72 1.27
C THR A 192 8.39 -1.60 1.49
N LEU A 193 8.31 -0.51 0.73
CA LEU A 193 9.07 0.72 0.98
C LEU A 193 8.14 1.88 1.32
N ALA A 194 8.56 2.73 2.26
CA ALA A 194 7.92 4.01 2.49
C ALA A 194 8.95 5.13 2.66
N GLY A 195 8.84 6.20 1.86
CA GLY A 195 9.78 7.33 1.85
C GLY A 195 9.86 8.05 3.19
N GLY A 196 8.71 8.47 3.72
CA GLY A 196 8.64 9.23 4.96
C GLY A 196 8.12 10.63 4.66
N GLY A 197 8.96 11.65 4.79
CA GLY A 197 8.65 12.95 4.22
C GLY A 197 9.91 13.55 3.61
N GLY A 198 9.76 14.49 2.69
CA GLY A 198 10.87 14.85 1.81
C GLY A 198 10.67 14.24 0.43
N ALA A 199 11.42 14.68 -0.56
CA ALA A 199 11.24 14.19 -1.93
C ALA A 199 12.05 12.91 -2.14
N ASP A 200 11.37 11.78 -2.07
CA ASP A 200 11.96 10.46 -1.99
C ASP A 200 12.04 9.75 -3.34
N THR A 201 12.98 8.83 -3.46
CA THR A 201 13.08 7.90 -4.59
C THR A 201 13.05 6.47 -4.08
N LEU A 202 11.98 5.75 -4.43
CA LEU A 202 11.78 4.35 -4.07
C LEU A 202 12.00 3.49 -5.31
N VAL A 203 12.94 2.55 -5.23
CA VAL A 203 13.28 1.61 -6.29
C VAL A 203 13.13 0.19 -5.78
N ARG A 204 12.45 -0.65 -6.55
CA ARG A 204 12.02 -1.98 -6.14
C ARG A 204 12.43 -3.07 -7.13
N SER A 205 12.00 -4.29 -6.83
CA SER A 205 12.46 -5.53 -7.44
C SER A 205 11.62 -5.88 -8.68
N ALA A 206 11.64 -7.15 -9.10
CA ALA A 206 10.78 -7.65 -10.19
C ALA A 206 9.61 -8.50 -9.66
N TRP A 207 9.20 -8.25 -8.41
CA TRP A 207 8.18 -9.01 -7.68
C TRP A 207 7.07 -8.07 -7.19
N ASP A 208 5.93 -8.63 -6.82
CA ASP A 208 4.79 -7.88 -6.28
C ASP A 208 5.19 -7.04 -5.05
N ASP A 209 5.35 -5.74 -5.26
CA ASP A 209 5.91 -4.78 -4.31
C ASP A 209 4.87 -3.78 -3.78
N THR A 210 5.15 -3.16 -2.64
CA THR A 210 4.33 -2.07 -2.10
C THR A 210 5.20 -0.83 -1.85
N LEU A 211 4.87 0.29 -2.49
CA LEU A 211 5.61 1.54 -2.38
C LEU A 211 4.67 2.62 -1.86
N ALA A 212 5.10 3.34 -0.84
CA ALA A 212 4.34 4.45 -0.28
C ALA A 212 5.21 5.71 -0.19
N ALA A 213 4.62 6.87 -0.48
CA ALA A 213 5.22 8.17 -0.21
C ALA A 213 5.64 8.29 1.26
N ALA A 214 4.72 7.97 2.19
CA ALA A 214 4.99 8.01 3.62
C ALA A 214 4.55 6.74 4.36
N ALA A 215 5.31 6.33 5.39
CA ALA A 215 4.97 5.17 6.23
C ALA A 215 3.60 5.33 6.93
N SER A 216 3.23 6.57 7.26
CA SER A 216 1.95 6.92 7.85
C SER A 216 0.75 6.62 6.93
N MET A 217 0.98 6.55 5.61
CA MET A 217 -0.02 6.18 4.61
C MET A 217 -0.29 4.67 4.59
N ILE A 218 0.69 3.87 5.04
CA ILE A 218 0.54 2.42 5.14
C ILE A 218 -0.36 2.03 6.32
N GLU A 219 -0.26 2.71 7.47
CA GLU A 219 -0.98 2.24 8.64
C GLU A 219 -2.43 2.73 8.74
N LEU A 220 -2.77 3.99 8.43
CA LEU A 220 -4.10 4.53 8.80
C LEU A 220 -4.60 5.73 7.98
N GLY A 221 -4.26 5.84 6.69
CA GLY A 221 -4.76 6.96 5.86
C GLY A 221 -4.37 8.33 6.42
N ALA A 222 -3.12 8.43 6.90
CA ALA A 222 -2.56 9.69 7.40
C ALA A 222 -2.48 10.74 6.28
N ALA A 223 -2.21 11.99 6.66
CA ALA A 223 -2.05 13.06 5.67
C ALA A 223 -0.76 12.83 4.87
N ASP A 224 -0.78 13.37 3.65
CA ASP A 224 0.34 13.62 2.75
C ASP A 224 1.66 13.86 3.50
N ASP A 225 2.77 13.43 2.91
CA ASP A 225 4.15 13.51 3.38
C ASP A 225 4.66 14.96 3.67
N GLY A 226 3.79 15.95 3.50
CA GLY A 226 4.10 17.37 3.49
C GLY A 226 3.98 18.00 2.11
N GLY A 227 3.57 17.23 1.09
CA GLY A 227 3.45 17.65 -0.30
C GLY A 227 4.80 17.68 -1.01
N ALA A 228 5.76 16.83 -0.58
CA ALA A 228 6.94 16.62 -1.40
C ALA A 228 6.59 15.66 -2.55
N VAL A 229 7.46 15.63 -3.56
CA VAL A 229 7.16 14.92 -4.80
C VAL A 229 8.05 13.69 -4.86
N ASP A 230 7.43 12.54 -4.66
CA ASP A 230 8.13 11.26 -4.63
C ASP A 230 8.19 10.60 -6.01
N SER A 231 9.24 9.80 -6.21
CA SER A 231 9.45 8.98 -7.40
C SER A 231 9.41 7.50 -7.02
N LEU A 232 8.30 6.82 -7.31
CA LEU A 232 8.08 5.42 -6.98
C LEU A 232 8.26 4.55 -8.23
N ARG A 233 9.16 3.55 -8.17
CA ARG A 233 9.50 2.64 -9.28
C ARG A 233 9.37 1.19 -8.81
N GLY A 234 8.23 0.56 -9.11
CA GLY A 234 7.86 -0.80 -8.71
C GLY A 234 8.62 -1.87 -9.49
N GLY A 235 8.63 -1.76 -10.81
CA GLY A 235 9.51 -2.56 -11.65
C GLY A 235 8.73 -3.56 -12.50
N ALA A 236 8.71 -4.82 -12.07
CA ALA A 236 7.82 -5.84 -12.62
C ALA A 236 7.16 -6.56 -11.44
N GLY A 237 6.09 -7.30 -11.70
CA GLY A 237 5.19 -7.76 -10.64
C GLY A 237 3.87 -7.03 -10.70
N ASN A 238 2.94 -7.39 -9.81
CA ASN A 238 1.73 -6.64 -9.57
C ASN A 238 1.98 -5.68 -8.41
N ASP A 239 2.36 -4.45 -8.73
CA ASP A 239 2.83 -3.50 -7.75
C ASP A 239 1.71 -2.63 -7.21
N PHE A 240 1.86 -2.24 -5.95
CA PHE A 240 0.90 -1.41 -5.24
C PHE A 240 1.55 -0.11 -4.79
N TYR A 241 0.99 1.01 -5.24
CA TYR A 241 1.48 2.35 -5.00
C TYR A 241 0.54 3.12 -4.10
N ILE A 242 1.05 3.75 -3.05
CA ILE A 242 0.31 4.63 -2.17
C ILE A 242 0.91 6.02 -2.29
N ILE A 243 0.17 6.93 -2.90
CA ILE A 243 0.70 8.22 -3.33
C ILE A 243 -0.10 9.40 -2.79
N GLY A 244 0.65 10.46 -2.49
CA GLY A 244 0.21 11.82 -2.21
C GLY A 244 0.01 12.64 -3.48
N GLN A 245 -0.01 13.96 -3.33
CA GLN A 245 -0.20 14.87 -4.45
C GLN A 245 1.09 15.02 -5.27
N GLU A 246 0.97 15.03 -6.60
CA GLU A 246 2.09 15.28 -7.54
C GLU A 246 3.16 14.18 -7.63
N ASP A 247 3.09 13.16 -6.78
CA ASP A 247 3.91 11.95 -6.86
C ASP A 247 3.90 11.30 -8.23
N ARG A 248 5.03 10.66 -8.55
CA ARG A 248 5.28 10.06 -9.85
C ARG A 248 5.53 8.58 -9.69
N VAL A 249 4.63 7.80 -10.29
CA VAL A 249 4.79 6.36 -10.43
C VAL A 249 5.39 6.05 -11.81
N PHE A 250 6.39 5.18 -11.84
CA PHE A 250 7.06 4.75 -13.06
C PHE A 250 7.00 3.24 -13.21
N GLU A 251 6.34 2.80 -14.28
CA GLU A 251 6.18 1.38 -14.59
C GLU A 251 6.73 0.97 -15.95
N SER A 252 7.17 -0.29 -16.01
CA SER A 252 7.66 -0.91 -17.24
C SER A 252 6.56 -1.67 -17.97
N ALA A 253 6.60 -1.66 -19.32
CA ALA A 253 5.61 -2.37 -20.12
C ALA A 253 5.60 -3.88 -19.84
N GLY A 254 4.43 -4.43 -19.47
CA GLY A 254 4.26 -5.86 -19.21
C GLY A 254 4.82 -6.32 -17.87
N GLY A 255 4.99 -5.40 -16.90
CA GLY A 255 5.44 -5.68 -15.54
C GLY A 255 4.46 -6.53 -14.75
N GLY A 256 3.15 -6.27 -14.86
CA GLY A 256 2.11 -7.07 -14.25
C GLY A 256 0.77 -6.36 -14.33
N THR A 257 -0.01 -6.39 -13.25
CA THR A 257 -1.22 -5.60 -13.08
C THR A 257 -1.04 -4.68 -11.89
N ASP A 258 -0.82 -3.40 -12.17
CA ASP A 258 -0.37 -2.43 -11.18
C ASP A 258 -1.51 -1.58 -10.67
N THR A 259 -1.37 -1.10 -9.45
CA THR A 259 -2.43 -0.42 -8.72
C THR A 259 -1.92 0.82 -8.03
N VAL A 260 -2.53 1.96 -8.31
CA VAL A 260 -2.30 3.21 -7.57
C VAL A 260 -3.45 3.48 -6.60
N MET A 261 -3.10 3.84 -5.38
CA MET A 261 -4.01 4.35 -4.37
C MET A 261 -3.71 5.82 -4.16
N VAL A 262 -4.68 6.67 -4.51
CA VAL A 262 -4.53 8.12 -4.59
C VAL A 262 -5.12 8.78 -3.35
N PHE A 263 -4.28 9.52 -2.63
CA PHE A 263 -4.64 10.31 -1.45
C PHE A 263 -4.49 11.83 -1.67
N ALA A 264 -4.63 12.29 -2.92
CA ALA A 264 -4.35 13.65 -3.33
C ALA A 264 -5.61 14.44 -3.73
N ALA A 265 -5.63 15.74 -3.46
CA ALA A 265 -6.64 16.64 -4.02
C ALA A 265 -6.30 17.07 -5.44
N GLY A 266 -7.28 17.04 -6.34
CA GLY A 266 -7.12 17.49 -7.73
C GLY A 266 -7.25 16.37 -8.76
N THR A 267 -6.58 16.57 -9.90
CA THR A 267 -6.58 15.61 -11.02
C THR A 267 -5.29 14.82 -11.01
N TYR A 268 -5.40 13.51 -10.84
CA TYR A 268 -4.29 12.57 -11.03
C TYR A 268 -4.39 11.89 -12.40
N ILE A 269 -3.28 11.79 -13.10
CA ILE A 269 -3.18 11.12 -14.40
C ILE A 269 -2.48 9.79 -14.18
N LEU A 270 -3.13 8.68 -14.51
CA LEU A 270 -2.51 7.36 -14.42
C LEU A 270 -1.29 7.32 -15.35
N PRO A 271 -0.12 6.96 -14.82
CA PRO A 271 1.05 6.72 -15.66
C PRO A 271 0.79 5.62 -16.68
N SER A 272 1.58 5.61 -17.75
CA SER A 272 1.60 4.47 -18.67
C SER A 272 1.90 3.17 -17.91
N HIS A 273 1.26 2.07 -18.31
CA HIS A 273 1.45 0.73 -17.72
C HIS A 273 0.84 0.53 -16.33
N VAL A 274 -0.02 1.43 -15.86
CA VAL A 274 -0.81 1.22 -14.63
C VAL A 274 -2.26 0.95 -15.01
N GLU A 275 -2.83 -0.15 -14.54
CA GLU A 275 -4.22 -0.54 -14.88
C GLU A 275 -5.24 -0.06 -13.84
N ASN A 276 -4.92 -0.07 -12.55
CA ASN A 276 -5.92 0.16 -11.51
C ASN A 276 -5.66 1.45 -10.74
N ALA A 277 -6.72 2.19 -10.45
CA ALA A 277 -6.67 3.34 -9.54
C ALA A 277 -7.80 3.29 -8.51
N PHE A 278 -7.44 3.46 -7.25
CA PHE A 278 -8.35 3.55 -6.12
C PHE A 278 -8.22 4.91 -5.46
N VAL A 279 -9.32 5.63 -5.30
CA VAL A 279 -9.34 6.94 -4.63
C VAL A 279 -9.86 6.79 -3.21
N ASN A 280 -9.14 7.33 -2.23
CA ASN A 280 -9.60 7.41 -0.84
C ASN A 280 -10.04 8.84 -0.48
N PRO A 281 -11.36 9.13 -0.40
CA PRO A 281 -11.88 10.48 -0.17
C PRO A 281 -11.83 10.98 1.28
N ASP A 282 -11.27 10.24 2.25
CA ASP A 282 -11.30 10.63 3.68
C ASP A 282 -10.69 12.02 3.99
N LYS A 283 -10.01 12.68 3.03
CA LYS A 283 -9.36 14.00 3.22
C LYS A 283 -9.38 14.95 2.01
N ILE A 284 -10.18 14.71 0.96
CA ILE A 284 -9.97 15.36 -0.35
C ILE A 284 -11.11 16.32 -0.76
N VAL A 285 -10.77 17.49 -1.34
CA VAL A 285 -11.69 18.43 -2.01
C VAL A 285 -11.63 18.20 -3.52
N GLY A 286 -12.29 17.15 -4.02
CA GLY A 286 -12.39 16.80 -5.45
C GLY A 286 -11.58 15.58 -5.87
N CYS A 287 -12.25 14.62 -6.52
CA CYS A 287 -11.71 13.31 -6.89
C CYS A 287 -11.67 13.20 -8.42
N SER A 288 -10.56 13.59 -9.05
CA SER A 288 -10.43 13.51 -10.52
C SER A 288 -9.30 12.58 -10.92
N ILE A 289 -9.61 11.61 -11.78
CA ILE A 289 -8.67 10.63 -12.32
C ILE A 289 -8.78 10.65 -13.85
N ILE A 290 -7.65 10.69 -14.52
CA ILE A 290 -7.54 10.47 -15.97
C ILE A 290 -6.72 9.20 -16.17
N GLY A 291 -7.33 8.19 -16.77
CA GLY A 291 -6.68 6.95 -17.15
C GLY A 291 -5.78 7.10 -18.38
N ASN A 292 -5.28 5.98 -18.88
CA ASN A 292 -4.30 5.87 -19.95
C ASN A 292 -4.87 5.04 -21.12
N GLY A 293 -4.01 4.49 -21.98
CA GLY A 293 -4.46 3.73 -23.15
C GLY A 293 -4.76 2.24 -22.88
N LEU A 294 -4.79 1.81 -21.62
CA LEU A 294 -5.05 0.43 -21.20
C LEU A 294 -6.49 0.25 -20.74
N ASP A 295 -6.91 -0.99 -20.52
CA ASP A 295 -8.18 -1.32 -19.85
C ASP A 295 -8.08 -0.94 -18.37
N ASN A 296 -8.41 0.31 -18.03
CA ASN A 296 -8.29 0.85 -16.69
C ASN A 296 -9.45 0.46 -15.77
N ASN A 297 -9.16 0.32 -14.49
CA ASN A 297 -10.14 0.08 -13.45
C ASN A 297 -10.04 1.21 -12.41
N ILE A 298 -10.92 2.21 -12.53
CA ILE A 298 -10.91 3.42 -11.71
C ILE A 298 -12.09 3.36 -10.74
N ILE A 299 -11.79 3.23 -9.46
CA ILE A 299 -12.77 2.99 -8.40
C ILE A 299 -12.65 4.04 -7.31
N ILE A 300 -13.79 4.53 -6.85
CA ILE A 300 -13.92 5.20 -5.56
C ILE A 300 -14.99 4.49 -4.72
N ASP A 301 -14.57 4.00 -3.56
CA ASP A 301 -15.40 3.41 -2.50
C ASP A 301 -15.14 4.28 -1.27
N LEU A 302 -16.13 5.07 -0.79
CA LEU A 302 -16.18 5.67 0.56
C LEU A 302 -17.33 6.70 0.75
N MET A 303 -17.37 7.37 1.93
CA MET A 303 -18.53 8.08 2.50
C MET A 303 -18.55 9.62 2.37
N TYR A 304 -17.50 10.24 1.82
CA TYR A 304 -17.34 11.70 1.84
C TYR A 304 -17.64 12.35 0.49
N GLU A 305 -18.21 13.56 0.54
CA GLU A 305 -18.63 14.30 -0.64
C GLU A 305 -17.41 14.92 -1.36
N CYS A 306 -17.12 14.48 -2.59
CA CYS A 306 -16.15 15.13 -3.49
C CYS A 306 -16.72 15.20 -4.91
N SER A 307 -16.43 16.26 -5.67
CA SER A 307 -16.81 16.24 -7.09
C SER A 307 -15.98 15.20 -7.84
N ILE A 308 -16.65 14.28 -8.54
CA ILE A 308 -16.01 13.15 -9.24
C ILE A 308 -15.78 13.52 -10.71
N TYR A 309 -14.57 13.32 -11.21
CA TYR A 309 -14.29 13.47 -12.64
C TYR A 309 -13.35 12.36 -13.10
N PHE A 310 -13.94 11.26 -13.58
CA PHE A 310 -13.19 10.10 -14.09
C PHE A 310 -13.21 10.06 -15.61
N TYR A 311 -12.04 9.84 -16.18
CA TYR A 311 -11.84 9.66 -17.61
C TYR A 311 -11.08 8.35 -17.81
N GLY A 312 -11.61 7.37 -18.55
CA GLY A 312 -11.00 6.07 -18.77
C GLY A 312 -9.80 6.16 -19.71
N GLY A 313 -10.02 6.51 -20.97
CA GLY A 313 -8.96 6.68 -21.94
C GLY A 313 -9.29 6.04 -23.27
N SER A 314 -8.41 5.16 -23.77
CA SER A 314 -8.61 4.48 -25.06
C SER A 314 -8.71 2.96 -24.99
N GLY A 315 -8.68 2.39 -23.78
CA GLY A 315 -8.90 0.96 -23.54
C GLY A 315 -10.36 0.66 -23.26
N ASN A 316 -10.66 -0.56 -22.83
CA ASN A 316 -11.98 -0.88 -22.30
C ASN A 316 -11.97 -0.67 -20.79
N ASP A 317 -12.58 0.41 -20.34
CA ASP A 317 -12.41 0.92 -18.98
C ASP A 317 -13.59 0.54 -18.05
N TYR A 318 -13.31 0.30 -16.77
CA TYR A 318 -14.30 0.19 -15.71
C TYR A 318 -14.21 1.40 -14.80
N LEU A 319 -15.27 2.22 -14.78
CA LEU A 319 -15.35 3.39 -13.93
C LEU A 319 -16.47 3.20 -12.90
N LEU A 320 -16.13 3.19 -11.62
CA LEU A 320 -17.08 2.97 -10.52
C LEU A 320 -17.06 4.14 -9.54
N ALA A 321 -18.23 4.73 -9.33
CA ALA A 321 -18.48 5.74 -8.31
C ALA A 321 -19.47 5.25 -7.24
N GLU A 322 -18.97 4.98 -6.03
CA GLU A 322 -19.76 4.59 -4.86
C GLU A 322 -19.77 5.68 -3.75
N VAL A 323 -20.10 6.92 -4.10
CA VAL A 323 -20.05 8.09 -3.18
C VAL A 323 -21.25 9.00 -3.39
N ASP A 324 -21.73 9.67 -2.33
CA ASP A 324 -22.82 10.67 -2.38
C ASP A 324 -22.32 11.98 -3.00
N SER A 325 -22.08 11.96 -4.31
CA SER A 325 -21.32 13.01 -4.98
C SER A 325 -21.73 13.24 -6.41
N SER A 326 -21.61 14.49 -6.86
CA SER A 326 -21.94 14.92 -8.22
C SER A 326 -20.69 14.95 -9.09
N GLY A 327 -20.82 14.78 -10.40
CA GLY A 327 -19.63 14.65 -11.24
C GLY A 327 -19.86 14.14 -12.66
N THR A 328 -18.79 13.65 -13.26
CA THR A 328 -18.80 13.03 -14.59
C THR A 328 -17.94 11.76 -14.60
N LEU A 329 -18.47 10.70 -15.20
CA LEU A 329 -17.68 9.55 -15.63
C LEU A 329 -17.68 9.54 -17.16
N SER A 330 -16.50 9.44 -17.76
CA SER A 330 -16.30 9.41 -19.20
C SER A 330 -15.43 8.21 -19.56
N GLY A 331 -15.94 7.24 -20.31
CA GLY A 331 -15.17 6.06 -20.75
C GLY A 331 -14.06 6.47 -21.71
N GLY A 332 -14.43 7.08 -22.82
CA GLY A 332 -13.50 7.57 -23.84
C GLY A 332 -13.69 6.83 -25.14
N SER A 333 -12.69 6.06 -25.57
CA SER A 333 -12.86 5.14 -26.70
C SER A 333 -12.60 3.71 -26.24
N GLY A 334 -13.43 2.76 -26.64
CA GLY A 334 -13.38 1.40 -26.14
C GLY A 334 -14.79 0.93 -25.81
N ASP A 335 -14.92 -0.33 -25.39
CA ASP A 335 -16.18 -0.83 -24.88
C ASP A 335 -16.17 -0.67 -23.34
N ASP A 336 -16.66 0.46 -22.84
CA ASP A 336 -16.49 0.88 -21.45
C ASP A 336 -17.66 0.46 -20.56
N ILE A 337 -17.41 0.38 -19.25
CA ILE A 337 -18.43 0.12 -18.23
C ILE A 337 -18.43 1.25 -17.20
N LEU A 338 -19.51 2.03 -17.16
CA LEU A 338 -19.69 3.15 -16.25
C LEU A 338 -20.73 2.76 -15.20
N SER A 339 -20.30 2.59 -13.95
CA SER A 339 -21.11 2.06 -12.86
C SER A 339 -21.27 3.07 -11.73
N ILE A 340 -22.51 3.28 -11.27
CA ILE A 340 -22.81 4.23 -10.20
C ILE A 340 -23.66 3.62 -9.08
N PHE A 341 -23.29 3.96 -7.85
CA PHE A 341 -24.01 3.61 -6.63
C PHE A 341 -24.05 4.81 -5.68
N TYR A 342 -25.25 5.21 -5.26
CA TYR A 342 -25.51 6.26 -4.27
C TYR A 342 -24.93 7.65 -4.60
N THR A 343 -24.97 8.09 -5.87
CA THR A 343 -24.36 9.36 -6.34
C THR A 343 -25.30 10.56 -6.41
N GLY A 344 -24.80 11.78 -6.32
CA GLY A 344 -25.54 13.02 -6.58
C GLY A 344 -25.90 13.22 -8.06
N ASP A 345 -25.86 14.46 -8.56
CA ASP A 345 -26.08 14.76 -9.98
C ASP A 345 -24.88 14.27 -10.80
N ILE A 346 -25.07 13.28 -11.66
CA ILE A 346 -23.97 12.63 -12.39
C ILE A 346 -24.22 12.66 -13.91
N VAL A 347 -23.15 12.92 -14.66
CA VAL A 347 -23.13 12.78 -16.11
C VAL A 347 -22.31 11.54 -16.47
N LEU A 348 -22.87 10.66 -17.28
CA LEU A 348 -22.20 9.48 -17.83
C LEU A 348 -22.01 9.69 -19.33
N ARG A 349 -20.80 9.44 -19.81
CA ARG A 349 -20.42 9.49 -21.22
C ARG A 349 -19.62 8.23 -21.53
N GLY A 350 -20.18 7.29 -22.26
CA GLY A 350 -19.44 6.11 -22.72
C GLY A 350 -18.35 6.58 -23.68
N GLY A 351 -18.76 7.07 -24.84
CA GLY A 351 -17.89 7.72 -25.80
C GLY A 351 -18.00 7.03 -27.15
N SER A 352 -16.93 6.40 -27.64
CA SER A 352 -16.99 5.60 -28.87
C SER A 352 -16.69 4.14 -28.61
N GLY A 353 -17.53 3.25 -29.12
CA GLY A 353 -17.48 1.82 -28.81
C GLY A 353 -18.79 1.40 -28.16
N ALA A 354 -18.93 0.12 -27.82
CA ALA A 354 -20.17 -0.38 -27.25
C ALA A 354 -20.14 -0.28 -25.72
N ASP A 355 -20.75 0.77 -25.17
CA ASP A 355 -20.63 1.10 -23.76
C ASP A 355 -21.75 0.53 -22.91
N THR A 356 -21.46 0.23 -21.64
CA THR A 356 -22.44 -0.25 -20.66
C THR A 356 -22.57 0.72 -19.49
N TYR A 357 -23.76 1.26 -19.31
CA TYR A 357 -24.11 2.11 -18.18
C TYR A 357 -24.81 1.25 -17.11
N GLU A 358 -24.21 1.10 -15.94
CA GLU A 358 -24.77 0.35 -14.81
C GLU A 358 -25.26 1.31 -13.74
N ILE A 359 -26.59 1.40 -13.58
CA ILE A 359 -27.21 2.33 -12.62
C ILE A 359 -27.91 1.51 -11.54
N ALA A 360 -27.33 1.46 -10.34
CA ALA A 360 -27.91 0.72 -9.24
C ALA A 360 -28.78 1.59 -8.30
N CYS A 361 -28.25 2.72 -7.88
CA CYS A 361 -28.96 3.74 -7.10
C CYS A 361 -28.20 5.06 -7.27
N SER A 362 -28.90 6.19 -7.28
CA SER A 362 -28.33 7.53 -7.17
C SER A 362 -29.10 8.23 -6.04
N ASP A 363 -28.68 9.41 -5.56
CA ASP A 363 -29.34 10.49 -4.77
C ASP A 363 -29.61 11.83 -5.55
N GLY A 364 -29.06 12.05 -6.77
CA GLY A 364 -29.40 13.16 -7.71
C GLY A 364 -29.93 12.79 -9.13
N LYS A 365 -29.79 13.70 -10.11
CA LYS A 365 -30.17 13.47 -11.51
C LYS A 365 -29.07 12.69 -12.25
N VAL A 366 -29.43 11.71 -13.06
CA VAL A 366 -28.47 10.99 -13.93
C VAL A 366 -28.67 11.45 -15.36
N VAL A 367 -27.60 11.90 -16.01
CA VAL A 367 -27.60 12.26 -17.44
C VAL A 367 -26.68 11.30 -18.17
N ILE A 368 -27.20 10.55 -19.13
CA ILE A 368 -26.40 9.77 -20.08
C ILE A 368 -26.29 10.62 -21.34
N ASP A 369 -25.07 11.01 -21.72
CA ASP A 369 -24.79 11.97 -22.78
C ASP A 369 -24.02 11.28 -23.91
N GLY A 370 -24.64 11.19 -25.10
CA GLY A 370 -24.09 10.49 -26.27
C GLY A 370 -24.44 9.01 -26.35
N PHE A 371 -25.60 8.58 -25.81
CA PHE A 371 -26.02 7.18 -25.85
C PHE A 371 -26.36 6.73 -27.29
N GLU A 372 -25.70 5.69 -27.79
CA GLU A 372 -25.98 5.09 -29.10
C GLU A 372 -26.77 3.78 -28.90
N GLY A 373 -27.99 3.61 -29.42
CA GLY A 373 -28.75 2.35 -29.18
C GLY A 373 -28.07 1.09 -29.76
N ALA A 374 -28.18 -0.07 -29.11
CA ALA A 374 -27.65 -1.39 -29.50
C ALA A 374 -28.07 -1.88 -30.91
N GLY A 375 -29.08 -1.23 -31.52
CA GLY A 375 -29.44 -1.41 -32.92
C GLY A 375 -28.41 -0.86 -33.93
N VAL A 376 -27.43 -0.08 -33.48
CA VAL A 376 -26.29 0.40 -34.27
C VAL A 376 -25.02 -0.43 -33.98
N ALA A 377 -24.10 -0.50 -34.95
CA ALA A 377 -22.85 -1.23 -34.77
C ALA A 377 -21.95 -0.48 -33.77
N GLY A 378 -21.66 -1.12 -32.63
CA GLY A 378 -21.02 -0.43 -31.51
C GLY A 378 -22.01 0.27 -30.58
N GLY A 379 -23.30 -0.11 -30.60
CA GLY A 379 -24.30 0.51 -29.73
C GLY A 379 -24.15 0.14 -28.25
N ASP A 380 -24.54 1.10 -27.44
CA ASP A 380 -24.55 1.14 -25.99
C ASP A 380 -25.72 0.39 -25.36
N VAL A 381 -25.57 0.17 -24.06
CA VAL A 381 -26.50 -0.56 -23.22
C VAL A 381 -26.68 0.14 -21.88
N LEU A 382 -27.93 0.30 -21.46
CA LEU A 382 -28.28 0.68 -20.10
C LEU A 382 -28.68 -0.57 -19.29
N ASP A 383 -27.83 -0.97 -18.34
CA ASP A 383 -28.09 -2.09 -17.44
C ASP A 383 -28.68 -1.63 -16.09
N LEU A 384 -29.93 -2.02 -15.87
CA LEU A 384 -30.69 -1.71 -14.66
C LEU A 384 -30.85 -2.93 -13.74
N ARG A 385 -30.16 -4.06 -13.96
CA ARG A 385 -30.31 -5.30 -13.16
C ARG A 385 -29.90 -5.15 -11.71
N ASP A 386 -28.86 -4.38 -11.47
CA ASP A 386 -28.33 -4.14 -10.13
C ASP A 386 -29.14 -3.03 -9.41
N SER A 387 -30.09 -2.40 -10.10
CA SER A 387 -31.02 -1.45 -9.49
C SER A 387 -32.00 -2.18 -8.57
N LYS A 388 -32.12 -1.71 -7.34
CA LYS A 388 -32.87 -2.36 -6.24
C LYS A 388 -34.37 -2.53 -6.45
N THR A 389 -34.85 -2.12 -7.60
CA THR A 389 -36.11 -2.55 -8.16
C THR A 389 -36.01 -4.03 -8.55
N GLU A 390 -36.31 -4.94 -7.60
CA GLU A 390 -36.75 -6.31 -7.93
C GLU A 390 -38.00 -6.23 -8.82
N TRP A 391 -37.82 -5.95 -10.11
CA TRP A 391 -38.85 -6.11 -11.11
C TRP A 391 -38.51 -7.44 -11.75
N THR A 392 -39.22 -8.46 -11.33
CA THR A 392 -39.33 -9.71 -12.09
C THR A 392 -39.68 -9.36 -13.52
N PHE A 393 -38.67 -9.25 -14.40
CA PHE A 393 -38.81 -9.19 -15.86
C PHE A 393 -39.34 -10.56 -16.31
N MET A 394 -40.65 -10.77 -16.14
CA MET A 394 -41.33 -11.97 -16.61
C MET A 394 -41.93 -11.70 -17.98
N GLY A 395 -41.39 -12.40 -18.99
CA GLY A 395 -42.17 -12.85 -20.13
C GLY A 395 -42.13 -11.93 -21.34
N THR A 396 -41.47 -12.43 -22.39
CA THR A 396 -41.56 -11.98 -23.77
C THR A 396 -43.00 -12.07 -24.29
N THR A 397 -43.75 -10.98 -24.22
CA THR A 397 -44.55 -10.47 -25.35
C THR A 397 -44.86 -8.99 -25.08
N ILE A 398 -44.14 -8.11 -25.78
CA ILE A 398 -44.17 -6.67 -25.55
C ILE A 398 -44.97 -6.00 -26.69
N PRO A 399 -46.02 -5.21 -26.40
CA PRO A 399 -46.69 -4.33 -27.37
C PRO A 399 -45.76 -3.20 -27.82
N THR A 400 -45.91 -2.78 -29.07
CA THR A 400 -45.05 -1.88 -29.86
C THR A 400 -44.88 -0.44 -29.35
N ASP A 401 -45.28 -0.16 -28.12
CA ASP A 401 -45.48 1.19 -27.58
C ASP A 401 -45.10 1.29 -26.08
N SER A 402 -44.57 0.22 -25.49
CA SER A 402 -44.01 0.22 -24.13
C SER A 402 -42.85 -0.78 -24.02
N ILE A 403 -41.65 -0.35 -23.60
CA ILE A 403 -40.55 -1.28 -23.30
C ILE A 403 -40.77 -1.81 -21.87
N GLY A 404 -41.82 -2.60 -21.68
CA GLY A 404 -42.27 -2.99 -20.33
C GLY A 404 -42.85 -1.82 -19.53
N ASN A 405 -42.48 -1.68 -18.25
CA ASN A 405 -42.94 -0.58 -17.36
C ASN A 405 -42.04 0.66 -17.41
N ILE A 406 -41.23 0.77 -18.46
CA ILE A 406 -40.35 1.91 -18.73
C ILE A 406 -41.07 2.81 -19.74
N TRP A 407 -41.21 4.10 -19.39
CA TRP A 407 -41.81 5.10 -20.26
C TRP A 407 -40.72 6.02 -20.78
N LEU A 408 -40.65 6.17 -22.09
CA LEU A 408 -39.77 7.12 -22.75
C LEU A 408 -40.60 8.35 -23.13
N GLU A 409 -40.24 9.51 -22.59
CA GLU A 409 -40.87 10.78 -22.93
C GLU A 409 -39.89 11.63 -23.75
N GLU A 410 -40.32 12.10 -24.92
CA GLU A 410 -39.52 13.07 -25.70
C GLU A 410 -39.58 14.44 -25.02
N GLY A 411 -38.43 14.92 -24.57
CA GLY A 411 -38.24 16.27 -24.05
C GLY A 411 -38.22 17.31 -25.17
N ALA A 412 -38.53 18.56 -24.82
CA ALA A 412 -38.68 19.68 -25.77
C ALA A 412 -37.40 20.09 -26.53
N GLY A 413 -36.28 19.38 -26.34
CA GLY A 413 -34.95 19.70 -26.91
C GLY A 413 -34.21 18.53 -27.55
N GLY A 414 -34.89 17.41 -27.86
CA GLY A 414 -34.23 16.18 -28.35
C GLY A 414 -33.64 15.31 -27.25
N GLU A 415 -33.91 15.64 -25.98
CA GLU A 415 -33.62 14.75 -24.85
C GLU A 415 -34.70 13.66 -24.78
N THR A 416 -34.32 12.42 -24.45
CA THR A 416 -35.27 11.36 -24.09
C THR A 416 -35.23 11.17 -22.58
N LEU A 417 -36.36 11.41 -21.92
CA LEU A 417 -36.51 11.17 -20.49
C LEU A 417 -36.94 9.72 -20.26
N LEU A 418 -36.18 8.99 -19.47
CA LEU A 418 -36.53 7.65 -19.01
C LEU A 418 -37.25 7.77 -17.67
N ASN A 419 -38.57 7.56 -17.68
CA ASN A 419 -39.41 7.62 -16.50
C ASN A 419 -39.85 6.22 -16.06
N PHE A 420 -39.71 5.95 -14.77
CA PHE A 420 -40.16 4.71 -14.13
C PHE A 420 -41.49 4.99 -13.44
N GLY A 421 -42.60 4.45 -13.95
CA GLY A 421 -43.91 4.72 -13.38
C GLY A 421 -45.02 3.87 -13.98
N SER A 422 -46.21 3.94 -13.40
CA SER A 422 -47.44 3.60 -14.11
C SER A 422 -48.25 4.89 -14.25
N GLU A 423 -48.98 5.02 -15.36
CA GLU A 423 -49.75 6.20 -15.78
C GLU A 423 -50.75 6.77 -14.73
N TRP A 424 -50.89 6.11 -13.57
CA TRP A 424 -51.91 6.39 -12.54
C TRP A 424 -51.39 6.56 -11.11
N ASP A 425 -50.08 6.47 -10.83
CA ASP A 425 -49.55 6.52 -9.46
C ASP A 425 -48.94 7.88 -9.10
N VAL A 426 -49.80 8.91 -9.07
CA VAL A 426 -49.49 10.29 -8.65
C VAL A 426 -49.30 10.45 -7.12
N GLY A 427 -48.81 9.41 -6.43
CA GLY A 427 -48.89 9.33 -4.96
C GLY A 427 -47.71 8.73 -4.21
N LEU A 428 -46.66 8.24 -4.87
CA LEU A 428 -45.43 7.82 -4.20
C LEU A 428 -44.39 8.94 -4.30
N SER A 429 -44.14 9.58 -3.15
CA SER A 429 -43.26 10.75 -3.01
C SER A 429 -41.85 10.52 -3.59
N ASP A 430 -41.43 11.43 -4.47
CA ASP A 430 -40.04 11.88 -4.72
C ASP A 430 -38.94 10.85 -5.04
N MET A 431 -39.28 9.57 -5.24
CA MET A 431 -38.30 8.49 -5.40
C MET A 431 -38.07 8.02 -6.85
N TYR A 432 -38.76 8.62 -7.82
CA TYR A 432 -38.52 8.38 -9.25
C TYR A 432 -37.70 9.54 -9.80
N ARG A 433 -36.45 9.25 -10.12
CA ARG A 433 -35.42 10.27 -10.37
C ARG A 433 -34.94 10.18 -11.80
N ASP A 434 -35.01 11.32 -12.47
CA ASP A 434 -34.85 11.49 -13.91
C ASP A 434 -33.51 10.92 -14.39
N ILE A 435 -33.56 9.78 -15.09
CA ILE A 435 -32.48 9.41 -16.01
C ILE A 435 -32.80 10.12 -17.32
N VAL A 436 -31.94 11.07 -17.70
CA VAL A 436 -32.06 11.79 -18.96
C VAL A 436 -31.05 11.22 -19.94
N ILE A 437 -31.54 10.65 -21.03
CA ILE A 437 -30.71 10.23 -22.14
C ILE A 437 -30.68 11.39 -23.13
N ARG A 438 -29.48 11.89 -23.41
CA ARG A 438 -29.23 12.92 -24.42
C ARG A 438 -28.53 12.28 -25.60
N ASP A 439 -29.21 12.28 -26.72
CA ASP A 439 -28.61 12.02 -28.01
C ASP A 439 -29.22 13.03 -29.00
N GLY A 440 -28.36 13.81 -29.66
CA GLY A 440 -28.75 14.95 -30.49
C GLY A 440 -29.55 14.59 -31.75
N ALA A 441 -29.81 13.30 -32.01
CA ALA A 441 -30.46 12.84 -33.24
C ALA A 441 -31.52 11.73 -33.08
N THR A 442 -31.58 11.00 -31.96
CA THR A 442 -32.51 9.86 -31.79
C THR A 442 -33.77 10.21 -31.03
N LYS A 443 -34.86 9.55 -31.43
CA LYS A 443 -36.18 9.62 -30.79
C LYS A 443 -36.37 8.47 -29.83
N ALA A 444 -37.33 8.61 -28.91
CA ALA A 444 -37.74 7.52 -28.04
C ALA A 444 -38.09 6.22 -28.81
N SER A 445 -38.59 6.34 -30.05
CA SER A 445 -38.91 5.23 -30.94
C SER A 445 -37.70 4.46 -31.49
N ASP A 446 -36.51 5.03 -31.39
CA ASP A 446 -35.30 4.44 -31.96
C ASP A 446 -34.68 3.41 -31.00
N TYR A 447 -35.15 3.39 -29.75
CA TYR A 447 -34.73 2.43 -28.73
C TYR A 447 -35.59 1.15 -28.75
N THR A 448 -34.95 0.03 -28.42
CA THR A 448 -35.51 -1.30 -28.31
C THR A 448 -35.28 -1.88 -26.92
N ALA A 449 -35.93 -3.00 -26.61
CA ALA A 449 -35.70 -3.69 -25.35
C ALA A 449 -34.26 -4.18 -25.16
N ASP A 450 -33.50 -4.39 -26.24
CA ASP A 450 -32.11 -4.87 -26.15
C ASP A 450 -31.15 -3.76 -25.67
N ASP A 451 -31.54 -2.49 -25.78
CA ASP A 451 -30.79 -1.33 -25.25
C ASP A 451 -30.88 -1.25 -23.72
N PHE A 452 -31.91 -1.89 -23.14
CA PHE A 452 -32.20 -1.86 -21.71
C PHE A 452 -32.12 -3.27 -21.13
N ASN A 453 -31.05 -3.55 -20.39
CA ASN A 453 -30.82 -4.84 -19.73
C ASN A 453 -30.72 -6.05 -20.71
N PRO A 454 -29.73 -6.08 -21.61
CA PRO A 454 -29.53 -7.18 -22.53
C PRO A 454 -29.01 -8.44 -21.83
N GLY A 455 -29.29 -9.59 -22.44
CA GLY A 455 -28.83 -10.90 -21.96
C GLY A 455 -27.31 -11.06 -21.92
N VAL A 456 -26.56 -10.31 -22.74
CA VAL A 456 -25.09 -10.26 -22.78
C VAL A 456 -24.65 -8.80 -22.77
N ARG A 457 -23.68 -8.45 -21.92
CA ARG A 457 -23.11 -7.10 -21.83
C ARG A 457 -21.99 -6.91 -22.87
N PRO A 458 -21.96 -5.82 -23.63
CA PRO A 458 -20.74 -5.34 -24.31
C PRO A 458 -19.57 -5.15 -23.32
N GLY A 459 -18.32 -5.24 -23.79
CA GLY A 459 -17.12 -5.02 -22.95
C GLY A 459 -16.81 -6.05 -21.84
N ALA A 460 -17.76 -6.90 -21.43
CA ALA A 460 -17.64 -7.80 -20.26
C ALA A 460 -16.60 -8.94 -20.38
N SER A 461 -15.87 -9.04 -21.50
CA SER A 461 -14.92 -10.14 -21.76
C SER A 461 -13.46 -9.81 -21.44
N SER A 462 -13.05 -8.53 -21.42
CA SER A 462 -11.70 -8.11 -21.00
C SER A 462 -11.68 -7.44 -19.62
N VAL A 463 -12.76 -6.74 -19.26
CA VAL A 463 -12.85 -5.95 -18.04
C VAL A 463 -13.36 -6.78 -16.86
N ARG A 464 -12.51 -7.05 -15.87
CA ARG A 464 -12.91 -7.73 -14.63
C ARG A 464 -13.35 -6.68 -13.61
N ARG A 465 -14.57 -6.78 -13.07
CA ARG A 465 -14.97 -6.13 -11.80
C ARG A 465 -13.97 -6.57 -10.71
N ARG A 466 -12.89 -5.82 -10.49
CA ARG A 466 -11.91 -6.12 -9.44
C ARG A 466 -12.23 -5.25 -8.24
N GLU A 467 -12.66 -5.90 -7.17
CA GLU A 467 -12.93 -5.27 -5.88
C GLU A 467 -11.64 -4.68 -5.27
N ALA A 468 -11.77 -3.62 -4.48
CA ALA A 468 -10.68 -3.09 -3.65
C ALA A 468 -10.04 -4.22 -2.79
N PRO A 469 -8.71 -4.21 -2.58
CA PRO A 469 -8.00 -5.23 -1.81
C PRO A 469 -8.63 -5.49 -0.43
N ARG A 470 -8.79 -6.77 -0.05
CA ARG A 470 -9.55 -7.22 1.14
C ARG A 470 -9.06 -6.66 2.49
N GLY A 471 -7.83 -6.17 2.59
CA GLY A 471 -7.24 -5.62 3.82
C GLY A 471 -7.49 -4.14 4.06
N TRP A 472 -7.94 -3.41 3.03
CA TRP A 472 -8.05 -1.94 3.02
C TRP A 472 -9.49 -1.44 2.93
N ARG A 473 -10.44 -2.36 2.77
CA ARG A 473 -11.81 -2.13 3.23
C ARG A 473 -11.71 -1.90 4.73
N THR A 474 -11.72 -0.65 5.17
CA THR A 474 -11.74 -0.36 6.61
C THR A 474 -12.87 -1.19 7.24
N GLU A 475 -12.67 -1.73 8.43
CA GLU A 475 -13.78 -2.35 9.16
C GLU A 475 -14.95 -1.35 9.29
N ASP A 476 -14.67 -0.04 9.19
CA ASP A 476 -15.66 1.00 9.06
C ASP A 476 -16.34 1.07 7.68
N ALA A 477 -15.69 0.82 6.54
CA ALA A 477 -16.33 0.66 5.22
C ALA A 477 -17.29 -0.55 5.21
N VAL A 478 -16.89 -1.70 5.77
CA VAL A 478 -17.78 -2.89 5.84
C VAL A 478 -18.89 -2.69 6.88
N ARG A 479 -18.63 -2.01 8.01
CA ARG A 479 -19.66 -1.65 9.01
C ARG A 479 -20.51 -0.44 8.60
N SER A 480 -20.06 0.41 7.67
CA SER A 480 -20.78 1.60 7.20
C SER A 480 -21.79 1.28 6.11
N HIS A 481 -21.52 0.29 5.26
CA HIS A 481 -22.54 -0.35 4.41
C HIS A 481 -23.76 -0.81 5.24
N ALA A 482 -23.57 -1.14 6.53
CA ALA A 482 -24.64 -1.43 7.48
C ALA A 482 -25.16 -0.22 8.30
N ARG A 483 -24.42 0.90 8.39
CA ARG A 483 -24.83 2.15 9.06
C ARG A 483 -25.55 3.14 8.15
N ILE A 484 -25.29 3.16 6.84
CA ILE A 484 -26.05 3.96 5.86
C ILE A 484 -27.53 3.56 5.85
N ALA A 485 -27.83 2.27 6.06
CA ALA A 485 -29.18 1.78 6.28
C ALA A 485 -29.82 2.19 7.62
N ARG A 486 -29.09 2.90 8.50
CA ARG A 486 -29.51 3.24 9.88
C ARG A 486 -29.28 4.71 10.27
N ASP A 487 -28.86 5.60 9.36
CA ASP A 487 -28.72 7.03 9.69
C ASP A 487 -30.10 7.68 9.86
N PRO A 488 -30.47 8.15 11.08
CA PRO A 488 -31.77 8.76 11.30
C PRO A 488 -31.99 10.06 10.51
N ARG A 489 -30.93 10.76 10.07
CA ARG A 489 -31.04 11.94 9.20
C ARG A 489 -31.40 11.59 7.74
N LYS A 490 -31.09 10.36 7.30
CA LYS A 490 -31.50 9.83 5.98
C LYS A 490 -32.88 9.12 6.05
N THR A 491 -33.30 8.64 7.22
CA THR A 491 -34.69 8.14 7.43
C THR A 491 -35.76 9.25 7.39
N SER A 492 -35.40 10.52 7.62
CA SER A 492 -36.35 11.65 7.54
C SER A 492 -36.61 12.18 6.13
N ARG A 493 -35.85 11.72 5.11
CA ARG A 493 -36.08 12.04 3.68
C ARG A 493 -36.84 10.94 2.92
N GLY A 494 -37.42 9.95 3.60
CA GLY A 494 -38.21 8.90 2.94
C GLY A 494 -37.38 7.86 2.17
N ILE A 495 -36.08 7.75 2.46
CA ILE A 495 -35.12 6.86 1.77
C ILE A 495 -35.29 5.41 2.27
N ASN A 496 -36.39 4.75 1.91
CA ASN A 496 -36.65 3.34 2.22
C ASN A 496 -36.30 2.38 1.05
N GLY A 497 -35.78 2.88 -0.08
CA GLY A 497 -35.59 2.09 -1.32
C GLY A 497 -34.21 1.45 -1.52
N CYS A 498 -33.11 2.08 -1.11
CA CYS A 498 -31.75 1.59 -1.41
C CYS A 498 -31.08 0.95 -0.17
N SER A 499 -31.25 -0.36 0.04
CA SER A 499 -30.48 -1.13 1.03
C SER A 499 -29.35 -1.96 0.39
N VAL A 500 -28.18 -2.09 1.02
CA VAL A 500 -26.97 -2.71 0.43
C VAL A 500 -26.98 -4.25 0.52
N ALA A 501 -27.82 -4.96 -0.25
CA ALA A 501 -27.91 -6.43 -0.13
C ALA A 501 -27.62 -7.23 -1.41
N ALA A 502 -27.40 -6.59 -2.56
CA ALA A 502 -27.47 -7.29 -3.85
C ALA A 502 -26.12 -7.52 -4.58
N VAL A 503 -25.05 -6.79 -4.29
CA VAL A 503 -23.81 -6.87 -5.12
C VAL A 503 -22.90 -8.05 -4.73
N PHE A 504 -23.00 -8.56 -3.50
CA PHE A 504 -22.21 -9.71 -3.07
C PHE A 504 -23.05 -10.98 -3.11
N GLY A 505 -22.96 -11.73 -4.20
CA GLY A 505 -23.39 -13.12 -4.21
C GLY A 505 -22.87 -13.81 -2.96
N ARG A 506 -23.76 -14.36 -2.13
CA ARG A 506 -23.39 -15.05 -0.89
C ARG A 506 -22.42 -16.17 -1.22
N ALA A 507 -21.12 -15.90 -1.12
CA ALA A 507 -20.15 -16.93 -0.85
C ALA A 507 -20.57 -17.52 0.50
N ARG A 508 -21.14 -18.74 0.46
CA ARG A 508 -21.41 -19.51 1.67
C ARG A 508 -20.10 -19.59 2.43
N VAL A 509 -19.98 -18.83 3.50
CA VAL A 509 -19.05 -19.11 4.58
C VAL A 509 -19.30 -20.57 4.97
N PRO A 510 -18.32 -21.49 4.88
CA PRO A 510 -18.42 -22.75 5.58
C PRO A 510 -18.49 -22.38 7.06
N GLY A 511 -19.72 -22.38 7.59
CA GLY A 511 -19.97 -21.94 8.95
C GLY A 511 -19.13 -22.78 9.90
N THR A 512 -18.17 -22.14 10.56
CA THR A 512 -17.62 -22.62 11.82
C THR A 512 -18.79 -22.76 12.78
N ALA A 513 -19.14 -24.00 13.11
CA ALA A 513 -20.19 -24.34 14.06
C ALA A 513 -19.82 -23.78 15.45
N ARG A 514 -20.30 -22.57 15.78
CA ARG A 514 -20.41 -22.14 17.16
C ARG A 514 -21.69 -22.73 17.73
N GLY A 515 -21.53 -23.82 18.48
CA GLY A 515 -22.59 -24.51 19.19
C GLY A 515 -23.34 -23.55 20.12
N ARG A 516 -24.62 -23.35 19.80
CA ARG A 516 -25.56 -22.68 20.69
C ARG A 516 -26.09 -23.72 21.67
N ALA A 517 -25.80 -23.54 22.96
CA ALA A 517 -26.39 -24.32 24.03
C ALA A 517 -27.94 -24.21 24.00
N PRO A 518 -28.70 -25.32 24.02
CA PRO A 518 -30.15 -25.26 24.13
C PRO A 518 -30.57 -25.20 25.62
N GLY A 519 -31.28 -24.14 25.98
CA GLY A 519 -32.12 -24.11 27.18
C GLY A 519 -33.37 -25.00 27.01
N PRO A 520 -34.02 -25.39 28.11
CA PRO A 520 -34.90 -26.55 28.12
C PRO A 520 -36.30 -26.18 27.62
N SER A 521 -36.81 -26.94 26.65
CA SER A 521 -38.25 -27.03 26.40
C SER A 521 -38.65 -28.49 26.25
N SER A 522 -39.61 -28.84 27.08
CA SER A 522 -40.12 -30.16 27.38
C SER A 522 -40.95 -30.81 26.27
N ARG A 523 -40.93 -32.15 26.28
CA ARG A 523 -41.94 -33.12 25.86
C ARG A 523 -42.11 -33.41 24.36
N GLY A 524 -41.75 -34.66 24.01
CA GLY A 524 -42.62 -35.49 23.20
C GLY A 524 -41.94 -36.57 22.36
N SER A 525 -42.13 -37.83 22.76
CA SER A 525 -42.16 -39.03 21.91
C SER A 525 -40.86 -39.81 21.60
N TRP A 526 -40.56 -40.74 22.51
CA TRP A 526 -40.32 -42.18 22.33
C TRP A 526 -39.63 -42.73 21.07
N GLY A 527 -38.57 -43.51 21.30
CA GLY A 527 -38.11 -44.58 20.39
C GLY A 527 -36.70 -45.10 20.69
N THR A 528 -36.59 -46.01 21.68
CA THR A 528 -35.73 -47.23 21.79
C THR A 528 -34.44 -47.34 20.95
N ALA A 529 -33.32 -47.96 21.35
CA ALA A 529 -32.78 -48.60 22.54
C ALA A 529 -31.39 -49.18 22.14
N TYR A 530 -30.61 -49.67 23.12
CA TYR A 530 -29.28 -50.32 23.06
C TYR A 530 -28.08 -49.36 22.88
N GLY A 531 -27.03 -49.36 23.70
CA GLY A 531 -26.52 -50.36 24.65
C GLY A 531 -24.97 -50.27 24.62
N PRO A 532 -24.26 -50.67 25.69
CA PRO A 532 -23.25 -49.82 26.33
C PRO A 532 -21.81 -50.36 26.22
N ALA A 533 -20.86 -49.60 26.79
CA ALA A 533 -19.67 -50.03 27.56
C ALA A 533 -18.49 -49.09 27.27
N ALA A 534 -18.05 -48.31 28.26
CA ALA A 534 -16.89 -48.62 29.12
C ALA A 534 -15.65 -47.88 28.57
N SER A 535 -14.75 -47.28 29.33
CA SER A 535 -14.49 -47.24 30.77
C SER A 535 -13.37 -46.22 30.98
N SER A 536 -13.32 -45.61 32.18
CA SER A 536 -12.11 -45.30 32.98
C SER A 536 -10.93 -44.57 32.32
N ALA A 537 -10.20 -43.65 32.95
CA ALA A 537 -10.16 -43.01 34.24
C ALA A 537 -8.87 -42.17 34.23
N SER A 538 -8.75 -41.25 35.18
CA SER A 538 -7.48 -40.65 35.65
C SER A 538 -6.88 -39.59 34.71
N GLY A 539 -6.57 -38.35 35.13
CA GLY A 539 -6.56 -37.83 36.49
C GLY A 539 -5.75 -36.51 36.57
N TRP A 540 -6.07 -35.72 37.61
CA TRP A 540 -5.24 -34.71 38.30
C TRP A 540 -4.77 -33.48 37.46
N ALA A 541 -5.36 -32.28 37.57
CA ALA A 541 -5.47 -31.33 38.70
C ALA A 541 -4.15 -30.63 39.11
N LEU A 542 -4.09 -29.31 38.89
CA LEU A 542 -3.58 -28.22 39.77
C LEU A 542 -3.46 -26.93 38.93
N ARG A 543 -4.45 -26.03 38.92
CA ARG A 543 -4.56 -24.80 39.75
C ARG A 543 -3.26 -24.01 39.95
N GLY A 544 -3.20 -22.84 39.29
CA GLY A 544 -3.23 -21.55 39.99
C GLY A 544 -2.00 -20.64 39.89
N GLY A 545 -2.26 -19.40 39.46
CA GLY A 545 -1.69 -18.22 40.14
C GLY A 545 -0.65 -17.37 39.39
N SER A 546 -1.14 -16.31 38.74
CA SER A 546 -0.57 -14.95 38.63
C SER A 546 0.93 -14.74 38.39
N ARG A 547 1.25 -14.12 37.24
CA ARG A 547 1.58 -12.69 37.14
C ARG A 547 1.13 -12.16 35.79
#